data_AF-A0A9D1EGM3-F1
#
_entry.id   AF-A0A9D1EGM3-F1
#
_cell.length_a   1.000
_cell.length_b   1.000
_cell.length_c   1.000
_cell.angle_alpha   90.00
_cell.angle_beta   90.00
_cell.angle_gamma   90.00
#
_symmetry.space_group_name_H-M   'P 1'
#
loop_
_entity.id
_entity.type
_entity.pdbx_description
1 polymer ?
#
loop_
_entity_poly.entity_id
_entity_poly.type
_entity_poly.pdbx_seq_one_letter_code
_entity_poly.pdbx_strand_id
1 'polypeptide(L)'
;MSNYNIDRTKGKVEDIQQNLEVKKGELKELKANKEKILEAGMNIQASKIDEKVQRQLMESINDSLKENAEKGEALSKEMEGDFKDIENMKQETNESEKSNLEEKDRLERVKNFLEPFGLDKKIEEGIRILEDNHEQLEDIKNSLISTEKELNNVSNQLNTL
;
A
#
# COMPACT_ATOMS: atom_id res chain seq x y z
N MET A 1 19.49 -16.18 -9.28
CA MET A 1 18.07 -15.82 -9.07
C MET A 1 17.85 -15.87 -7.57
N SER A 2 17.43 -14.76 -6.96
CA SER A 2 17.10 -14.75 -5.53
C SER A 2 15.90 -15.68 -5.35
N ASN A 3 15.99 -16.68 -4.47
CA ASN A 3 14.81 -17.49 -4.14
C ASN A 3 13.77 -16.56 -3.51
N TYR A 4 12.66 -16.36 -4.22
CA TYR A 4 11.52 -15.63 -3.69
C TYR A 4 11.07 -16.26 -2.37
N ASN A 5 10.84 -15.43 -1.36
CA ASN A 5 10.47 -15.90 -0.01
C ASN A 5 9.10 -15.36 0.36
N ILE A 6 8.09 -16.24 0.27
CA ILE A 6 6.68 -15.96 0.53
C ILE A 6 6.49 -15.33 1.91
N ASP A 7 7.07 -15.90 2.97
CA ASP A 7 6.91 -15.40 4.35
C ASP A 7 7.50 -14.00 4.52
N ARG A 8 8.67 -13.76 3.93
CA ARG A 8 9.30 -12.44 3.95
C ARG A 8 8.46 -11.40 3.22
N THR A 9 7.89 -11.76 2.06
CA THR A 9 7.02 -10.85 1.33
C THR A 9 5.74 -10.56 2.10
N LYS A 10 5.10 -11.57 2.70
CA LYS A 10 3.93 -11.39 3.57
C LYS A 10 4.22 -10.41 4.71
N GLY A 11 5.32 -10.62 5.46
CA GLY A 11 5.71 -9.73 6.55
C GLY A 11 5.94 -8.28 6.09
N LYS A 12 6.58 -8.07 4.94
CA LYS A 12 6.74 -6.72 4.37
C LYS A 12 5.41 -6.07 3.98
N VAL A 13 4.47 -6.83 3.42
CA VAL A 13 3.14 -6.31 3.09
C VAL A 13 2.41 -5.89 4.36
N GLU A 14 2.49 -6.68 5.43
CA GLU A 14 1.92 -6.35 6.73
C GLU A 14 2.54 -5.07 7.33
N ASP A 15 3.87 -4.90 7.25
CA ASP A 15 4.56 -3.69 7.71
C ASP A 15 4.05 -2.44 6.97
N ILE A 16 3.90 -2.52 5.65
CA ILE A 16 3.36 -1.42 4.83
C ILE A 16 1.90 -1.13 5.21
N GLN A 17 1.08 -2.16 5.43
CA GLN A 17 -0.31 -2.00 5.87
C GLN A 17 -0.40 -1.30 7.23
N GLN A 18 0.48 -1.63 8.18
CA GLN A 18 0.54 -0.96 9.47
C GLN A 18 0.94 0.51 9.33
N ASN A 19 1.96 0.81 8.53
CA ASN A 19 2.35 2.19 8.23
C ASN A 19 1.21 2.97 7.58
N LEU A 20 0.47 2.36 6.66
CA LEU A 20 -0.68 2.95 6.00
C LEU A 20 -1.80 3.31 6.99
N GLU A 21 -2.07 2.47 8.00
CA GLU A 21 -3.04 2.79 9.05
C GLU A 21 -2.63 4.02 9.87
N VAL A 22 -1.33 4.17 10.16
CA VAL A 22 -0.80 5.38 10.81
C VAL A 22 -1.07 6.62 9.92
N LYS A 23 -0.74 6.55 8.62
CA LYS A 23 -0.98 7.65 7.67
C LYS A 23 -2.47 7.99 7.52
N LYS A 24 -3.36 7.01 7.59
CA LYS A 24 -4.82 7.24 7.62
C LYS A 24 -5.25 8.01 8.88
N GLY A 25 -4.63 7.74 10.03
CA GLY A 25 -4.82 8.49 11.26
C GLY A 25 -4.41 9.95 11.10
N GLU A 26 -3.18 10.18 10.64
CA GLU A 26 -2.63 11.52 10.41
C GLU A 26 -3.46 12.34 9.40
N LEU A 27 -3.91 11.70 8.30
CA LEU A 27 -4.81 12.32 7.33
C LEU A 27 -6.14 12.78 7.96
N LYS A 28 -6.73 11.97 8.85
CA LYS A 28 -7.97 12.36 9.55
C LYS A 28 -7.75 13.58 10.43
N GLU A 29 -6.63 13.64 11.14
CA GLU A 29 -6.27 14.78 11.98
C GLU A 29 -6.06 16.05 11.14
N LEU A 30 -5.35 15.96 10.01
CA LEU A 30 -5.13 17.09 9.11
C LEU A 30 -6.43 17.61 8.48
N LYS A 31 -7.38 16.73 8.14
CA LYS A 31 -8.72 17.15 7.67
C LYS A 31 -9.48 17.89 8.76
N ALA A 32 -9.52 17.33 9.97
CA ALA A 32 -10.21 17.97 11.10
C ALA A 32 -9.56 19.32 11.46
N ASN A 33 -8.24 19.43 11.35
CA ASN A 33 -7.53 20.69 11.58
C ASN A 33 -7.87 21.73 10.49
N LYS A 34 -7.87 21.35 9.21
CA LYS A 34 -8.29 22.21 8.10
C LYS A 34 -9.70 22.77 8.32
N GLU A 35 -10.65 21.92 8.69
CA GLU A 35 -12.03 22.34 8.96
C GLU A 35 -12.11 23.39 10.08
N LYS A 36 -11.40 23.18 11.20
CA LYS A 36 -11.33 24.15 12.30
C LYS A 36 -10.72 25.48 11.89
N ILE A 37 -9.66 25.46 11.07
CA ILE A 37 -9.02 26.68 10.57
C ILE A 37 -9.99 27.45 9.65
N LEU A 38 -10.71 26.75 8.77
CA LEU A 38 -11.72 27.37 7.91
C LEU A 38 -12.86 27.99 8.72
N GLU A 39 -13.36 27.28 9.74
CA GLU A 39 -14.39 27.80 10.64
C GLU A 39 -13.91 29.06 11.39
N ALA A 40 -12.67 29.05 11.90
CA ALA A 40 -12.07 30.23 12.52
C ALA A 40 -11.98 31.41 11.54
N GLY A 41 -11.57 31.16 10.30
CA GLY A 41 -11.55 32.16 9.22
C GLY A 41 -12.93 32.76 8.95
N MET A 42 -13.97 31.93 8.86
CA MET A 42 -15.36 32.40 8.68
C MET A 42 -15.82 33.27 9.85
N ASN A 43 -15.51 32.87 11.09
CA ASN A 43 -15.85 33.64 12.29
C ASN A 43 -15.12 34.99 12.34
N ILE A 44 -13.85 35.04 11.96
CA ILE A 44 -13.08 36.29 11.84
C ILE A 44 -13.71 37.20 10.77
N GLN A 45 -14.08 36.65 9.61
CA GLN A 45 -14.73 37.41 8.53
C GLN A 45 -16.08 37.99 8.96
N ALA A 46 -16.88 37.25 9.72
CA ALA A 46 -18.18 37.69 10.22
C ALA A 46 -18.08 38.65 11.43
N SER A 47 -16.91 38.75 12.06
CA SER A 47 -16.73 39.56 13.26
C SER A 47 -16.68 41.07 12.95
N LYS A 48 -17.18 41.90 13.87
CA LYS A 48 -17.12 43.37 13.79
C LYS A 48 -15.84 43.92 14.45
N ILE A 49 -14.69 43.35 14.09
CA ILE A 49 -13.39 43.84 14.56
C ILE A 49 -12.81 44.87 13.60
N ASP A 50 -11.77 45.57 14.03
CA ASP A 50 -11.04 46.52 13.18
C ASP A 50 -10.50 45.84 11.91
N GLU A 51 -10.64 46.50 10.75
CA GLU A 51 -10.29 45.92 9.46
C GLU A 51 -8.81 45.54 9.35
N LYS A 52 -7.90 46.32 9.96
CA LYS A 52 -6.47 46.03 9.93
C LYS A 52 -6.18 44.76 10.74
N VAL A 53 -6.80 44.65 11.92
CA VAL A 53 -6.70 43.45 12.76
C VAL A 53 -7.30 42.24 12.04
N GLN A 54 -8.46 42.41 11.41
CA GLN A 54 -9.11 41.35 10.63
C GLN A 54 -8.21 40.82 9.51
N ARG A 55 -7.55 41.71 8.76
CA ARG A 55 -6.60 41.30 7.70
C ARG A 55 -5.43 40.49 8.24
N GLN A 56 -4.81 40.94 9.34
CA GLN A 56 -3.69 40.22 9.97
C GLN A 56 -4.10 38.83 10.46
N LEU A 57 -5.30 38.70 11.02
CA LEU A 57 -5.84 37.41 11.43
C LEU A 57 -6.12 36.51 10.22
N MET A 58 -6.67 37.04 9.13
CA MET A 58 -6.89 36.27 7.89
C MET A 58 -5.58 35.82 7.23
N GLU A 59 -4.52 36.63 7.28
CA GLU A 59 -3.18 36.22 6.88
C GLU A 59 -2.70 35.02 7.71
N SER A 60 -2.85 35.10 9.04
CA SER A 60 -2.48 33.99 9.94
C SER A 60 -3.29 32.70 9.68
N ILE A 61 -4.57 32.83 9.31
CA ILE A 61 -5.42 31.70 8.90
C ILE A 61 -4.88 31.06 7.62
N ASN A 62 -4.52 31.88 6.61
CA ASN A 62 -3.96 31.38 5.36
C ASN A 62 -2.60 30.68 5.58
N ASP A 63 -1.75 31.22 6.44
CA ASP A 63 -0.48 30.59 6.80
C ASP A 63 -0.72 29.24 7.48
N SER A 64 -1.69 29.16 8.41
CA SER A 64 -2.05 27.91 9.08
C SER A 64 -2.61 26.85 8.10
N LEU A 65 -3.42 27.27 7.11
CA LEU A 65 -3.90 26.38 6.04
C LEU A 65 -2.74 25.86 5.19
N LYS A 66 -1.78 26.74 4.87
CA LYS A 66 -0.60 26.37 4.10
C LYS A 66 0.28 25.37 4.85
N GLU A 67 0.55 25.59 6.14
CA GLU A 67 1.27 24.63 6.98
C GLU A 67 0.56 23.27 7.05
N ASN A 68 -0.77 23.26 7.11
CA ASN A 68 -1.55 22.03 7.11
C ASN A 68 -1.43 21.26 5.79
N ALA A 69 -1.42 21.98 4.65
CA ALA A 69 -1.22 21.40 3.33
C ALA A 69 0.22 20.88 3.15
N GLU A 70 1.23 21.62 3.60
CA GLU A 70 2.64 21.20 3.55
C GLU A 70 2.89 19.92 4.35
N LYS A 71 2.23 19.75 5.51
CA LYS A 71 2.23 18.48 6.25
C LYS A 71 1.60 17.34 5.45
N GLY A 72 0.49 17.61 4.77
CA GLY A 72 -0.15 16.64 3.87
C GLY A 72 0.81 16.18 2.78
N GLU A 73 1.45 17.12 2.10
CA GLU A 73 2.43 16.84 1.03
C GLU A 73 3.63 16.04 1.55
N ALA A 74 4.15 16.37 2.74
CA ALA A 74 5.27 15.63 3.35
C ALA A 74 4.90 14.17 3.63
N LEU A 75 3.72 13.92 4.22
CA LEU A 75 3.23 12.55 4.47
C LEU A 75 3.03 11.77 3.18
N SER A 76 2.54 12.43 2.13
CA SER A 76 2.36 11.82 0.81
C SER A 76 3.71 11.41 0.18
N LYS A 77 4.75 12.23 0.35
CA LYS A 77 6.11 11.91 -0.12
C LYS A 77 6.74 10.74 0.63
N GLU A 78 6.49 10.62 1.94
CA GLU A 78 6.97 9.47 2.72
C GLU A 78 6.43 8.13 2.18
N MET A 79 5.25 8.15 1.56
CA MET A 79 4.62 6.97 0.97
C MET A 79 5.23 6.53 -0.38
N GLU A 80 6.11 7.34 -0.99
CA GLU A 80 6.80 6.98 -2.24
C GLU A 80 7.67 5.72 -2.10
N GLY A 81 8.27 5.53 -0.92
CA GLY A 81 9.02 4.32 -0.59
C GLY A 81 8.14 3.07 -0.63
N ASP A 82 6.98 3.14 0.02
CA ASP A 82 6.01 2.04 0.07
C ASP A 82 5.46 1.70 -1.33
N PHE A 83 5.20 2.71 -2.18
CA PHE A 83 4.80 2.47 -3.57
C PHE A 83 5.84 1.66 -4.34
N LYS A 84 7.11 2.05 -4.23
CA LYS A 84 8.21 1.36 -4.90
C LYS A 84 8.37 -0.07 -4.39
N ASP A 85 8.25 -0.27 -3.08
CA ASP A 85 8.34 -1.59 -2.48
C ASP A 85 7.18 -2.50 -2.92
N ILE A 86 5.95 -1.97 -2.98
CA ILE A 86 4.79 -2.69 -3.54
C ILE A 86 5.02 -3.07 -5.01
N GLU A 87 5.51 -2.15 -5.83
CA GLU A 87 5.77 -2.42 -7.25
C GLU A 87 6.80 -3.54 -7.42
N ASN A 88 7.91 -3.48 -6.68
CA ASN A 88 8.94 -4.52 -6.69
C ASN A 88 8.36 -5.87 -6.25
N MET A 89 7.61 -5.90 -5.14
CA MET A 89 7.00 -7.12 -4.64
C MET A 89 5.98 -7.71 -5.63
N LYS A 90 5.22 -6.88 -6.35
CA LYS A 90 4.31 -7.34 -7.41
C LYS A 90 5.09 -8.01 -8.55
N GLN A 91 6.19 -7.41 -8.99
CA GLN A 91 7.04 -8.01 -10.04
C GLN A 91 7.62 -9.35 -9.57
N GLU A 92 8.23 -9.39 -8.37
CA GLU A 92 8.81 -10.60 -7.79
C GLU A 92 7.75 -11.71 -7.58
N THR A 93 6.56 -11.36 -7.11
CA THR A 93 5.43 -12.31 -6.93
C THR A 93 5.01 -12.91 -8.27
N ASN A 94 4.87 -12.08 -9.31
CA ASN A 94 4.48 -12.54 -10.65
C ASN A 94 5.55 -13.45 -11.28
N GLU A 95 6.83 -13.13 -11.11
CA GLU A 95 7.93 -13.98 -11.57
C GLU A 95 7.94 -15.33 -10.85
N SER A 96 7.71 -15.32 -9.53
CA SER A 96 7.60 -16.55 -8.74
C SER A 96 6.38 -17.38 -9.13
N GLU A 97 5.22 -16.75 -9.37
CA GLU A 97 3.99 -17.41 -9.81
C GLU A 97 4.21 -18.11 -11.17
N LYS A 98 4.84 -17.41 -12.12
CA LYS A 98 5.18 -17.98 -13.42
C LYS A 98 6.14 -19.17 -13.28
N SER A 99 7.21 -19.02 -12.50
CA SER A 99 8.16 -20.12 -12.27
C SER A 99 7.52 -21.32 -11.60
N ASN A 100 6.59 -21.09 -10.67
CA ASN A 100 5.87 -22.13 -9.95
C ASN A 100 4.96 -22.94 -10.89
N LEU A 101 4.24 -22.26 -11.80
CA LEU A 101 3.41 -22.91 -12.82
C LEU A 101 4.25 -23.69 -13.83
N GLU A 102 5.37 -23.10 -14.32
CA GLU A 102 6.27 -23.79 -15.26
C GLU A 102 6.87 -25.08 -14.66
N GLU A 103 7.23 -25.05 -13.37
CA GLU A 103 7.74 -26.24 -12.68
C GLU A 103 6.63 -27.27 -12.43
N LYS A 104 5.41 -26.83 -12.11
CA LYS A 104 4.25 -27.72 -11.96
C LYS A 104 4.00 -28.49 -13.26
N ASP A 105 3.95 -27.80 -14.39
CA ASP A 105 3.78 -28.41 -15.71
C ASP A 105 4.88 -29.43 -16.04
N ARG A 106 6.12 -29.18 -15.60
CA ARG A 106 7.24 -30.13 -15.76
C ARG A 106 7.05 -31.36 -14.90
N LEU A 107 6.69 -31.18 -13.63
CA LEU A 107 6.43 -32.29 -12.72
C LEU A 107 5.25 -33.13 -13.19
N GLU A 108 4.18 -32.53 -13.72
CA GLU A 108 3.05 -33.28 -14.29
C GLU A 108 3.48 -34.15 -15.48
N ARG A 109 4.32 -33.62 -16.38
CA ARG A 109 4.87 -34.43 -17.48
C ARG A 109 5.72 -35.60 -16.99
N VAL A 110 6.57 -35.36 -15.98
CA VAL A 110 7.41 -36.42 -15.39
C VAL A 110 6.54 -37.44 -14.64
N LYS A 111 5.51 -36.99 -13.92
CA LYS A 111 4.53 -37.85 -13.23
C LYS A 111 3.91 -38.83 -14.22
N ASN A 112 3.35 -38.33 -15.32
CA ASN A 112 2.68 -39.16 -16.33
C ASN A 112 3.62 -40.19 -16.97
N PHE A 113 4.91 -39.88 -17.09
CA PHE A 113 5.91 -40.82 -17.58
C PHE A 113 6.26 -41.92 -16.56
N LEU A 114 6.25 -41.59 -15.26
CA LEU A 114 6.62 -42.50 -14.17
C LEU A 114 5.46 -43.33 -13.63
N GLU A 115 4.21 -42.91 -13.88
CA GLU A 115 2.99 -43.57 -13.45
C GLU A 115 2.90 -45.06 -13.86
N PRO A 116 3.22 -45.46 -15.10
CA PRO A 116 3.22 -46.89 -15.48
C PRO A 116 4.20 -47.76 -14.70
N PHE A 117 5.23 -47.14 -14.09
CA PHE A 117 6.25 -47.81 -13.30
C PHE A 117 5.97 -47.75 -11.79
N GLY A 118 4.90 -47.06 -11.37
CA GLY A 118 4.57 -46.84 -9.96
C GLY A 118 5.58 -45.97 -9.19
N LEU A 119 6.32 -45.11 -9.89
CA LEU A 119 7.38 -44.24 -9.34
C LEU A 119 6.96 -42.77 -9.22
N ASP A 120 5.67 -42.48 -9.32
CA ASP A 120 5.06 -41.16 -9.42
C ASP A 120 4.80 -40.49 -8.05
N LYS A 121 4.67 -41.26 -6.96
CA LYS A 121 4.26 -40.75 -5.63
C LYS A 121 5.04 -39.54 -5.11
N LYS A 122 6.37 -39.51 -5.30
CA LYS A 122 7.20 -38.38 -4.86
C LYS A 122 6.98 -37.13 -5.72
N ILE A 123 6.62 -37.31 -6.99
CA ILE A 123 6.30 -36.21 -7.89
C ILE A 123 4.93 -35.62 -7.52
N GLU A 124 3.97 -36.44 -7.10
CA GLU A 124 2.67 -35.96 -6.60
C GLU A 124 2.83 -35.05 -5.39
N GLU A 125 3.71 -35.38 -4.45
CA GLU A 125 4.00 -34.54 -3.29
C GLU A 125 4.60 -33.20 -3.72
N GLY A 126 5.54 -33.20 -4.66
CA GLY A 126 6.11 -31.98 -5.24
C GLY A 126 5.07 -31.10 -5.94
N ILE A 127 4.14 -31.69 -6.69
CA ILE A 127 3.03 -30.97 -7.33
C ILE A 127 2.14 -30.30 -6.29
N ARG A 128 1.79 -30.99 -5.20
CA ARG A 128 0.97 -30.41 -4.11
C ARG A 128 1.65 -29.21 -3.45
N ILE A 129 2.97 -29.27 -3.26
CA ILE A 129 3.73 -28.13 -2.72
C ILE A 129 3.64 -26.92 -3.67
N LEU A 130 3.75 -27.15 -4.98
CA LEU A 130 3.62 -26.08 -5.98
C LEU A 130 2.19 -25.52 -6.04
N GLU A 131 1.17 -26.36 -5.80
CA GLU A 131 -0.22 -25.89 -5.68
C GLU A 131 -0.42 -25.00 -4.46
N ASP A 132 0.06 -25.42 -3.28
CA ASP A 132 0.02 -24.60 -2.05
C ASP A 132 0.79 -23.28 -2.24
N ASN A 133 1.99 -23.33 -2.82
CA ASN A 133 2.75 -22.12 -3.15
C ASN A 133 1.99 -21.19 -4.10
N HIS A 134 1.26 -21.74 -5.08
CA HIS A 134 0.48 -20.94 -6.02
C HIS A 134 -0.65 -20.19 -5.31
N GLU A 135 -1.42 -20.88 -4.45
CA GLU A 135 -2.48 -20.26 -3.65
C GLU A 135 -1.91 -19.13 -2.78
N GLN A 136 -0.78 -19.36 -2.12
CA GLN A 136 -0.13 -18.33 -1.29
C GLN A 136 0.39 -17.14 -2.11
N LEU A 137 0.86 -17.35 -3.33
CA LEU A 137 1.29 -16.28 -4.24
C LEU A 137 0.09 -15.45 -4.73
N GLU A 138 -1.05 -16.09 -5.01
CA GLU A 138 -2.29 -15.40 -5.35
C GLU A 138 -2.79 -14.52 -4.20
N ASP A 139 -2.76 -15.03 -2.96
CA ASP A 139 -3.11 -14.28 -1.76
C ASP A 139 -2.23 -13.03 -1.59
N ILE A 140 -0.91 -13.19 -1.74
CA ILE A 140 0.03 -12.06 -1.69
C ILE A 140 -0.28 -11.05 -2.79
N LYS A 141 -0.50 -11.50 -4.03
CA LYS A 141 -0.82 -10.63 -5.16
C LYS A 141 -2.08 -9.80 -4.90
N ASN A 142 -3.13 -10.44 -4.38
CA ASN A 142 -4.37 -9.76 -4.02
C ASN A 142 -4.16 -8.73 -2.89
N SER A 143 -3.38 -9.09 -1.87
CA SER A 143 -3.04 -8.20 -0.76
C SER A 143 -2.23 -6.98 -1.22
N LEU A 144 -1.25 -7.18 -2.11
CA LEU A 144 -0.47 -6.10 -2.73
C LEU A 144 -1.36 -5.14 -3.52
N ILE A 145 -2.26 -5.65 -4.36
CA ILE A 145 -3.19 -4.84 -5.16
C ILE A 145 -4.14 -4.03 -4.26
N SER A 146 -4.66 -4.64 -3.19
CA SER A 146 -5.52 -3.93 -2.24
C SER A 146 -4.76 -2.81 -1.53
N THR A 147 -3.56 -3.14 -1.02
CA THR A 147 -2.71 -2.18 -0.31
C THR A 147 -2.32 -1.02 -1.22
N GLU A 148 -1.92 -1.29 -2.47
CA GLU A 148 -1.59 -0.27 -3.47
C GLU A 148 -2.75 0.71 -3.72
N LYS A 149 -3.99 0.19 -3.83
CA LYS A 149 -5.18 1.03 -4.02
C LYS A 149 -5.44 1.94 -2.84
N GLU A 150 -5.31 1.41 -1.63
CA GLU A 150 -5.52 2.20 -0.42
C GLU A 150 -4.42 3.24 -0.23
N LEU A 151 -3.16 2.88 -0.51
CA LEU A 151 -2.01 3.77 -0.46
C LEU A 151 -2.17 4.93 -1.45
N ASN A 152 -2.60 4.65 -2.68
CA ASN A 152 -3.00 5.65 -3.67
C ASN A 152 -4.11 6.57 -3.19
N ASN A 153 -5.16 6.02 -2.57
CA ASN A 153 -6.26 6.83 -2.07
C ASN A 153 -5.81 7.80 -0.95
N VAL A 154 -5.03 7.30 0.01
CA VAL A 154 -4.53 8.13 1.13
C VAL A 154 -3.57 9.20 0.64
N SER A 155 -2.60 8.86 -0.22
CA SER A 155 -1.66 9.82 -0.81
C SER A 155 -2.37 10.91 -1.61
N ASN A 156 -3.36 10.54 -2.45
CA ASN A 156 -4.14 11.53 -3.19
C ASN A 156 -4.93 12.45 -2.27
N GLN A 157 -5.53 11.93 -1.20
CA GLN A 157 -6.25 12.77 -0.24
C GLN A 157 -5.31 13.73 0.50
N LEU A 158 -4.13 13.27 0.91
CA LEU A 158 -3.09 14.10 1.53
C LEU A 158 -2.63 15.23 0.61
N ASN A 159 -2.47 14.97 -0.68
CA ASN A 159 -2.09 15.97 -1.69
C ASN A 159 -3.18 17.02 -2.00
N THR A 160 -4.42 16.78 -1.55
CA THR A 160 -5.58 17.67 -1.79
C THR A 160 -6.04 18.43 -0.54
N LEU A 161 -5.31 18.29 0.56
CA LEU A 161 -5.49 19.12 1.76
C LEU A 161 -5.18 20.58 1.45
#